data_AF-C5K9E6-F1
#
_entry.id   AF-C5K9E6-F1
#
_cell.length_a   1.000
_cell.length_b   1.000
_cell.length_c   1.000
_cell.angle_alpha   90.00
_cell.angle_beta   90.00
_cell.angle_gamma   90.00
#
_symmetry.space_group_name_H-M   'P 1'
#
loop_
_entity.id
_entity.type
_entity.pdbx_description
1 polymer ?
#
loop_
_entity_poly.entity_id
_entity_poly.type
_entity_poly.pdbx_seq_one_letter_code
_entity_poly.pdbx_strand_id
1 'polypeptide(L)'
;MITKMRTSIVRSCAELSTNSFGNYVIQHVIVYGTQADRKAIYSYVMEDITAASCHKFSTNVVDKCLQHLTMVELAHVISVVLGDSGAEAASIAAWGGSAGEAVALSVMLRDRYGCAIVSRLLELAPSEMIERSRLVWKLKEQLPALRKSSFAKHLVAAVESIHAGSLPPVPGQFSRQSSAH
;
A
#
# COMPACT_ATOMS: atom_id res chain seq x y z
N MET A 1 -19.90 -25.63 8.09
CA MET A 1 -20.45 -24.57 7.21
C MET A 1 -19.51 -23.36 7.13
N ILE A 2 -19.02 -22.84 8.27
CA ILE A 2 -18.09 -21.70 8.35
C ILE A 2 -16.78 -21.91 7.55
N THR A 3 -16.21 -23.11 7.57
CA THR A 3 -14.96 -23.44 6.85
C THR A 3 -15.10 -23.41 5.32
N LYS A 4 -16.27 -23.79 4.78
CA LYS A 4 -16.54 -23.77 3.32
C LYS A 4 -16.70 -22.35 2.80
N MET A 5 -17.35 -21.47 3.57
CA MET A 5 -17.49 -20.04 3.23
C MET A 5 -16.13 -19.33 3.22
N ARG A 6 -15.26 -19.71 4.17
CA ARG A 6 -13.90 -19.18 4.32
C ARG A 6 -12.97 -19.52 3.15
N THR A 7 -13.03 -20.75 2.62
CA THR A 7 -12.26 -21.15 1.43
C THR A 7 -12.72 -20.44 0.15
N SER A 8 -13.99 -20.04 0.06
CA SER A 8 -14.54 -19.32 -1.10
C SER A 8 -14.17 -17.83 -1.12
N ILE A 9 -13.99 -17.20 0.04
CA ILE A 9 -13.60 -15.78 0.14
C ILE A 9 -12.18 -15.56 -0.37
N VAL A 10 -11.24 -16.48 -0.10
CA VAL A 10 -9.87 -16.39 -0.61
C VAL A 10 -9.82 -16.54 -2.14
N ARG A 11 -10.60 -17.48 -2.72
CA ARG A 11 -10.69 -17.62 -4.19
C ARG A 11 -11.31 -16.41 -4.89
N SER A 12 -12.12 -15.64 -4.17
CA SER A 12 -12.81 -14.46 -4.70
C SER A 12 -12.23 -13.16 -4.13
N CYS A 13 -11.03 -13.21 -3.53
CA CYS A 13 -10.45 -12.07 -2.82
C CYS A 13 -10.24 -10.88 -3.76
N ALA A 14 -9.84 -11.12 -5.00
CA ALA A 14 -9.70 -10.11 -6.04
C ALA A 14 -11.04 -9.44 -6.39
N GLU A 15 -12.09 -10.22 -6.66
CA GLU A 15 -13.43 -9.68 -6.97
C GLU A 15 -14.01 -8.91 -5.78
N LEU A 16 -13.91 -9.46 -4.57
CA LEU A 16 -14.47 -8.83 -3.39
C LEU A 16 -13.72 -7.54 -3.04
N SER A 17 -12.38 -7.52 -3.12
CA SER A 17 -11.58 -6.33 -2.80
C SER A 17 -11.83 -5.18 -3.79
N THR A 18 -12.17 -5.49 -5.04
CA THR A 18 -12.50 -4.49 -6.06
C THR A 18 -13.98 -4.12 -6.10
N ASN A 19 -14.84 -4.83 -5.36
CA ASN A 19 -16.26 -4.53 -5.27
C ASN A 19 -16.57 -3.42 -4.24
N SER A 20 -17.54 -2.55 -4.55
CA SER A 20 -17.95 -1.43 -3.70
C SER A 20 -18.51 -1.83 -2.32
N PHE A 21 -19.01 -3.05 -2.18
CA PHE A 21 -19.49 -3.63 -0.92
C PHE A 21 -18.61 -4.78 -0.42
N GLY A 22 -18.09 -5.61 -1.33
CA GLY A 22 -17.23 -6.75 -1.01
C GLY A 22 -15.96 -6.36 -0.24
N ASN A 23 -15.42 -5.16 -0.49
CA ASN A 23 -14.20 -4.70 0.18
C ASN A 23 -14.37 -4.61 1.71
N TYR A 24 -15.58 -4.38 2.21
CA TYR A 24 -15.86 -4.37 3.64
C TYR A 24 -15.82 -5.77 4.25
N VAL A 25 -16.23 -6.80 3.48
CA VAL A 25 -16.13 -8.20 3.90
C VAL A 25 -14.67 -8.58 4.07
N ILE A 26 -13.82 -8.22 3.11
CA ILE A 26 -12.38 -8.52 3.20
C ILE A 26 -11.75 -7.79 4.38
N GLN A 27 -12.05 -6.51 4.60
CA GLN A 27 -11.60 -5.78 5.78
C GLN A 27 -12.04 -6.44 7.09
N HIS A 28 -13.28 -6.94 7.16
CA HIS A 28 -13.76 -7.66 8.33
C HIS A 28 -12.98 -8.96 8.57
N VAL A 29 -12.64 -9.70 7.51
CA VAL A 29 -11.80 -10.89 7.59
C VAL A 29 -10.38 -10.57 8.03
N ILE A 30 -9.80 -9.42 7.63
CA ILE A 30 -8.49 -9.00 8.13
C ILE A 30 -8.51 -8.83 9.65
N VAL A 31 -9.57 -8.19 10.19
CA VAL A 31 -9.67 -7.87 11.61
C VAL A 31 -10.01 -9.10 12.46
N TYR A 32 -11.00 -9.90 12.05
CA TYR A 32 -11.57 -10.96 12.88
C TYR A 32 -11.30 -12.39 12.36
N GLY A 33 -10.68 -12.52 11.19
CA GLY A 33 -10.36 -13.80 10.59
C GLY A 33 -9.18 -14.51 11.26
N THR A 34 -8.89 -15.71 10.76
CA THR A 34 -7.75 -16.50 11.23
C THR A 34 -6.43 -16.01 10.64
N GLN A 35 -5.31 -16.47 11.20
CA GLN A 35 -3.98 -16.21 10.64
C GLN A 35 -3.87 -16.64 9.17
N ALA A 36 -4.50 -17.77 8.82
CA ALA A 36 -4.50 -18.29 7.46
C ALA A 36 -5.27 -17.37 6.49
N ASP A 37 -6.38 -16.78 6.94
CA ASP A 37 -7.17 -15.85 6.14
C ASP A 37 -6.40 -14.55 5.90
N ARG A 38 -5.78 -13.99 6.96
CA ARG A 38 -4.91 -12.81 6.84
C ARG A 38 -3.75 -13.05 5.89
N LYS A 39 -3.10 -14.21 5.98
CA LYS A 39 -1.99 -14.58 5.10
C LYS A 39 -2.44 -14.71 3.64
N ALA A 40 -3.63 -15.25 3.40
CA ALA A 40 -4.18 -15.34 2.05
C ALA A 40 -4.51 -13.96 1.45
N ILE A 41 -5.07 -13.05 2.25
CA ILE A 41 -5.32 -11.66 1.82
C ILE A 41 -4.01 -10.92 1.58
N TYR A 42 -3.02 -11.12 2.45
CA TYR A 42 -1.68 -10.60 2.25
C TYR A 42 -1.07 -11.09 0.94
N SER A 43 -1.12 -12.40 0.65
CA SER A 43 -0.66 -12.95 -0.63
C SER A 43 -1.35 -12.30 -1.82
N TYR A 44 -2.67 -12.11 -1.77
CA TYR A 44 -3.41 -11.37 -2.81
C TYR A 44 -2.92 -9.93 -2.98
N VAL A 45 -2.71 -9.19 -1.89
CA VAL A 45 -2.18 -7.82 -1.95
C VAL A 45 -0.78 -7.81 -2.56
N MET A 46 0.04 -8.82 -2.29
CA MET A 46 1.40 -8.92 -2.82
C MET A 46 1.48 -9.37 -4.27
N GLU A 47 0.45 -10.00 -4.84
CA GLU A 47 0.40 -10.37 -6.26
C GLU A 47 0.50 -9.14 -7.16
N ASP A 48 -0.20 -8.05 -6.82
CA ASP A 48 -0.06 -6.75 -7.47
C ASP A 48 -0.41 -5.62 -6.51
N ILE A 49 0.54 -5.26 -5.65
CA ILE A 49 0.36 -4.19 -4.67
C ILE A 49 0.12 -2.83 -5.33
N THR A 50 0.66 -2.62 -6.54
CA THR A 50 0.52 -1.36 -7.27
C THR A 50 -0.92 -1.19 -7.71
N ALA A 51 -1.48 -2.17 -8.41
CA ALA A 51 -2.88 -2.13 -8.86
C ALA A 51 -3.86 -2.09 -7.69
N ALA A 52 -3.63 -2.90 -6.65
CA ALA A 52 -4.48 -2.92 -5.46
C ALA A 52 -4.50 -1.56 -4.73
N SER A 53 -3.34 -0.90 -4.64
CA SER A 53 -3.22 0.40 -3.95
C SER A 53 -3.84 1.55 -4.73
N CYS A 54 -3.80 1.51 -6.06
CA CYS A 54 -4.36 2.54 -6.94
C CYS A 54 -5.87 2.35 -7.20
N HIS A 55 -6.46 1.24 -6.77
CA HIS A 55 -7.88 0.98 -6.97
C HIS A 55 -8.75 1.56 -5.85
N LYS A 56 -9.80 2.32 -6.20
CA LYS A 56 -10.69 3.04 -5.26
C LYS A 56 -11.21 2.20 -4.08
N PHE A 57 -11.57 0.93 -4.32
CA PHE A 57 -12.12 0.06 -3.27
C PHE A 57 -11.06 -0.84 -2.63
N SER A 58 -10.07 -1.27 -3.43
CA SER A 58 -9.04 -2.21 -2.95
C SER A 58 -8.01 -1.49 -2.08
N THR A 59 -7.81 -0.19 -2.29
CA THR A 59 -6.94 0.64 -1.43
C THR A 59 -7.35 0.57 0.04
N ASN A 60 -8.65 0.46 0.36
CA ASN A 60 -9.12 0.29 1.74
C ASN A 60 -8.74 -1.09 2.32
N VAL A 61 -8.73 -2.11 1.46
CA VAL A 61 -8.25 -3.45 1.83
C VAL A 61 -6.75 -3.42 2.07
N VAL A 62 -5.98 -2.73 1.22
CA VAL A 62 -4.53 -2.56 1.40
C VAL A 62 -4.24 -1.82 2.70
N ASP A 63 -4.83 -0.65 2.96
CA ASP A 63 -4.64 0.09 4.21
C ASP A 63 -4.97 -0.77 5.44
N LYS A 64 -6.09 -1.50 5.41
CA LYS A 64 -6.45 -2.41 6.49
C LYS A 64 -5.46 -3.56 6.63
N CYS A 65 -4.96 -4.10 5.52
CA CYS A 65 -3.94 -5.15 5.54
C CYS A 65 -2.65 -4.64 6.20
N LEU A 66 -2.16 -3.46 5.80
CA LEU A 66 -0.95 -2.83 6.36
C LEU A 66 -1.01 -2.65 7.88
N GLN A 67 -2.18 -2.29 8.42
CA GLN A 67 -2.40 -2.12 9.86
C GLN A 67 -2.23 -3.42 10.68
N HIS A 68 -2.32 -4.58 10.02
CA HIS A 68 -2.29 -5.90 10.66
C HIS A 68 -1.04 -6.73 10.27
N LEU A 69 -0.08 -6.12 9.58
CA LEU A 69 1.18 -6.78 9.21
C LEU A 69 2.13 -6.89 10.40
N THR A 70 2.93 -7.96 10.39
CA THR A 70 4.16 -8.02 11.17
C THR A 70 5.20 -7.05 10.61
N MET A 71 6.20 -6.70 11.42
CA MET A 71 7.29 -5.83 10.95
C MET A 71 8.06 -6.41 9.77
N VAL A 72 8.18 -7.74 9.70
CA VAL A 72 8.81 -8.45 8.58
C VAL A 72 7.98 -8.31 7.30
N GLU A 73 6.65 -8.48 7.39
CA GLU A 73 5.76 -8.32 6.25
C GLU A 73 5.70 -6.86 5.78
N LEU A 74 5.73 -5.89 6.71
CA LEU A 74 5.77 -4.46 6.37
C LEU A 74 7.08 -4.08 5.66
N ALA A 75 8.22 -4.54 6.16
CA ALA A 75 9.52 -4.38 5.49
C ALA A 75 9.50 -4.99 4.09
N HIS A 76 8.92 -6.18 3.94
CA HIS A 76 8.79 -6.85 2.65
C HIS A 76 7.92 -6.03 1.67
N VAL A 77 6.78 -5.51 2.12
CA VAL A 77 5.92 -4.63 1.32
C VAL A 77 6.70 -3.41 0.82
N ILE A 78 7.43 -2.73 1.71
CA ILE A 78 8.21 -1.54 1.33
C ILE A 78 9.29 -1.91 0.32
N SER A 79 9.97 -3.03 0.51
CA SER A 79 10.99 -3.54 -0.43
C SER A 79 10.40 -3.78 -1.83
N VAL A 80 9.22 -4.40 -1.92
CA VAL A 80 8.52 -4.62 -3.19
C VAL A 80 8.10 -3.31 -3.85
N VAL A 81 7.56 -2.36 -3.08
CA VAL A 81 7.17 -1.03 -3.60
C VAL A 81 8.39 -0.25 -4.12
N LEU A 82 9.55 -0.42 -3.50
CA LEU A 82 10.81 0.19 -3.92
C LEU A 82 11.45 -0.50 -5.13
N GLY A 83 11.00 -1.70 -5.50
CA GLY A 83 11.59 -2.49 -6.59
C GLY A 83 12.86 -3.24 -6.20
N ASP A 84 13.14 -3.41 -4.90
CA ASP A 84 14.34 -4.12 -4.40
C ASP A 84 14.26 -5.66 -4.60
N SER A 85 13.10 -6.17 -5.02
CA SER A 85 12.90 -7.59 -5.36
C SER A 85 13.47 -7.91 -6.74
N GLY A 86 14.79 -8.00 -6.84
CA GLY A 86 15.57 -8.24 -8.07
C GLY A 86 15.34 -9.59 -8.80
N ALA A 87 14.23 -10.28 -8.58
CA ALA A 87 13.90 -11.56 -9.22
C ALA A 87 12.76 -11.48 -10.26
N GLU A 88 11.84 -10.50 -10.17
CA GLU A 88 10.71 -10.37 -11.12
C GLU A 88 10.92 -9.29 -12.20
N ALA A 89 11.93 -8.43 -12.03
CA ALA A 89 12.31 -7.46 -13.04
C ALA A 89 12.79 -8.12 -14.35
N ALA A 90 13.43 -9.29 -14.24
CA ALA A 90 13.93 -10.05 -15.38
C ALA A 90 12.81 -10.70 -16.22
N SER A 91 11.70 -11.12 -15.60
CA SER A 91 10.56 -11.74 -16.28
C SER A 91 9.66 -10.71 -16.97
N ILE A 92 9.53 -9.49 -16.42
CA ILE A 92 8.76 -8.40 -17.04
C ILE A 92 9.53 -7.75 -18.20
N ALA A 93 10.87 -7.67 -18.12
CA ALA A 93 11.71 -7.20 -19.22
C ALA A 93 11.58 -8.07 -20.49
N ALA A 94 11.21 -9.35 -20.35
CA ALA A 94 11.00 -10.27 -21.47
C ALA A 94 9.79 -9.91 -22.35
N TRP A 95 8.89 -9.03 -21.90
CA TRP A 95 7.69 -8.59 -22.64
C TRP A 95 7.82 -7.14 -23.16
N GLY A 96 9.05 -6.66 -23.38
CA GLY A 96 9.28 -5.36 -24.03
C GLY A 96 8.84 -4.15 -23.22
N GLY A 97 8.66 -4.29 -21.91
CA GLY A 97 8.40 -3.17 -21.00
C GLY A 97 9.69 -2.42 -20.67
N SER A 98 9.76 -1.13 -21.01
CA SER A 98 10.89 -0.27 -20.66
C SER A 98 10.97 -0.06 -19.13
N ALA A 99 12.11 -0.41 -18.52
CA ALA A 99 12.56 0.00 -17.18
C ALA A 99 11.48 -0.08 -16.07
N GLY A 100 11.09 -1.30 -15.71
CA GLY A 100 10.00 -1.61 -14.76
C GLY A 100 10.30 -1.44 -13.26
N GLU A 101 11.55 -1.25 -12.83
CA GLU A 101 11.92 -1.36 -11.41
C GLU A 101 11.63 -0.10 -10.57
N ALA A 102 11.46 1.07 -11.19
CA ALA A 102 11.04 2.30 -10.51
C ALA A 102 9.51 2.55 -10.61
N VAL A 103 8.76 1.60 -11.17
CA VAL A 103 7.39 1.83 -11.64
C VAL A 103 6.38 1.79 -10.50
N ALA A 104 6.47 0.86 -9.54
CA ALA A 104 5.48 0.73 -8.47
C ALA A 104 5.34 2.01 -7.64
N LEU A 105 6.43 2.45 -7.01
CA LEU A 105 6.44 3.72 -6.26
C LEU A 105 6.06 4.91 -7.16
N SER A 106 6.62 5.04 -8.36
CA SER A 106 6.32 6.17 -9.26
C SER A 106 4.85 6.23 -9.69
N VAL A 107 4.25 5.09 -9.99
CA VAL A 107 2.82 4.95 -10.32
C VAL A 107 1.97 5.31 -9.11
N MET A 108 2.27 4.74 -7.95
CA MET A 108 1.52 5.01 -6.73
C MET A 108 1.58 6.49 -6.36
N LEU A 109 2.73 7.15 -6.47
CA LEU A 109 2.89 8.58 -6.16
C LEU A 109 2.10 9.52 -7.10
N ARG A 110 1.77 9.07 -8.31
CA ARG A 110 0.97 9.83 -9.28
C ARG A 110 -0.53 9.57 -9.13
N ASP A 111 -0.91 8.50 -8.43
CA ASP A 111 -2.29 8.14 -8.17
C ASP A 111 -2.78 8.66 -6.81
N ARG A 112 -4.06 9.05 -6.73
CA ARG A 112 -4.64 9.62 -5.50
C ARG A 112 -4.77 8.60 -4.36
N TYR A 113 -4.98 7.33 -4.69
CA TYR A 113 -5.11 6.23 -3.73
C TYR A 113 -3.73 5.62 -3.45
N GLY A 114 -2.93 5.40 -4.48
CA GLY A 114 -1.56 4.93 -4.35
C GLY A 114 -0.72 5.83 -3.44
N CYS A 115 -0.79 7.15 -3.60
CA CYS A 115 -0.02 8.10 -2.80
C CYS A 115 -0.45 8.09 -1.32
N ALA A 116 -1.73 7.80 -1.05
CA ALA A 116 -2.22 7.62 0.31
C ALA A 116 -1.64 6.36 0.94
N ILE A 117 -1.53 5.26 0.19
CA ILE A 117 -0.87 4.03 0.67
C ILE A 117 0.62 4.26 0.93
N VAL A 118 1.33 5.00 0.08
CA VAL A 118 2.75 5.35 0.35
C VAL A 118 2.89 6.17 1.64
N SER A 119 1.97 7.12 1.88
CA SER A 119 1.91 7.87 3.14
C SER A 119 1.70 6.92 4.32
N ARG A 120 0.80 5.95 4.17
CA ARG A 120 0.51 4.96 5.20
C ARG A 120 1.68 4.04 5.51
N LEU A 121 2.42 3.60 4.49
CA LEU A 121 3.65 2.82 4.68
C LEU A 121 4.68 3.62 5.49
N LEU A 122 4.83 4.91 5.18
CA LEU A 122 5.71 5.79 5.92
C LEU A 122 5.22 6.05 7.36
N GLU A 123 3.92 6.07 7.62
CA GLU A 123 3.38 6.22 8.98
C GLU A 123 3.55 4.96 9.83
N LEU A 124 3.36 3.78 9.23
CA LEU A 124 3.38 2.50 9.94
C LEU A 124 4.78 1.95 10.19
N ALA A 125 5.74 2.25 9.31
CA ALA A 125 7.09 1.73 9.45
C ALA A 125 7.81 2.43 10.62
N PRO A 126 8.47 1.73 11.55
CA PRO A 126 9.22 2.38 12.64
C PRO A 126 10.49 3.08 12.12
N SER A 127 10.98 4.07 12.87
CA SER A 127 12.16 4.88 12.50
C SER A 127 13.43 4.05 12.30
N GLU A 128 13.55 2.95 13.03
CA GLU A 128 14.70 2.04 13.04
C GLU A 128 14.71 1.08 11.84
N MET A 129 13.60 0.99 11.10
CA MET A 129 13.47 0.10 9.95
C MET A 129 14.32 0.62 8.77
N ILE A 130 15.17 -0.26 8.23
CA ILE A 130 16.08 0.08 7.13
C ILE A 130 15.28 0.43 5.87
N GLU A 131 14.23 -0.34 5.60
CA GLU A 131 13.33 -0.16 4.45
C GLU A 131 12.61 1.18 4.50
N ARG A 132 12.24 1.65 5.70
CA ARG A 132 11.71 3.02 5.89
C ARG A 132 12.72 4.06 5.47
N SER A 133 13.99 3.90 5.86
CA SER A 133 15.05 4.84 5.49
C SER A 133 15.27 4.89 3.98
N ARG A 134 15.21 3.74 3.31
CA ARG A 134 15.24 3.65 1.84
C ARG A 134 14.04 4.34 1.20
N LEU A 135 12.83 4.13 1.73
CA LEU A 135 11.62 4.80 1.26
C LEU A 135 11.73 6.32 1.39
N VAL A 136 12.18 6.82 2.56
CA VAL A 136 12.38 8.26 2.78
C VAL A 136 13.42 8.83 1.81
N TRP A 137 14.53 8.13 1.59
CA TRP A 137 15.53 8.55 0.60
C TRP A 137 14.91 8.73 -0.79
N LYS A 138 14.16 7.73 -1.26
CA LYS A 138 13.53 7.77 -2.58
C LYS A 138 12.45 8.86 -2.69
N LEU A 139 11.67 9.07 -1.64
CA LEU A 139 10.68 10.15 -1.58
C LEU A 139 11.31 11.54 -1.62
N LYS A 140 12.48 11.72 -0.97
CA LYS A 140 13.24 12.98 -1.03
C LYS A 140 13.69 13.31 -2.46
N GLU A 141 14.12 12.33 -3.24
CA GLU A 141 14.45 12.53 -4.67
C GLU A 141 13.23 13.01 -5.48
N GLN A 142 12.03 12.52 -5.15
CA GLN A 142 10.79 12.84 -5.86
C GLN A 142 10.06 14.09 -5.30
N LEU A 143 10.57 14.68 -4.22
CA LEU A 143 9.93 15.80 -3.51
C LEU A 143 9.57 16.99 -4.42
N PRO A 144 10.41 17.43 -5.38
CA PRO A 144 10.05 18.53 -6.29
C PRO A 144 8.81 18.24 -7.16
N ALA A 145 8.60 16.97 -7.54
CA ALA A 145 7.42 16.55 -8.28
C ALA A 145 6.20 16.43 -7.36
N LEU A 146 6.38 15.86 -6.15
CA LEU A 146 5.31 15.68 -5.17
C LEU A 146 4.70 16.99 -4.70
N ARG A 147 5.51 18.05 -4.54
CA ARG A 147 5.01 19.39 -4.19
C ARG A 147 4.00 19.96 -5.18
N LYS A 148 4.06 19.53 -6.44
CA LYS A 148 3.12 19.95 -7.50
C LYS A 148 1.84 19.12 -7.50
N SER A 149 1.81 17.98 -6.79
CA SER A 149 0.65 17.09 -6.73
C SER A 149 -0.36 17.57 -5.68
N SER A 150 -1.63 17.64 -6.07
CA SER A 150 -2.73 17.99 -5.17
C SER A 150 -3.01 16.89 -4.13
N PHE A 151 -2.60 15.65 -4.40
CA PHE A 151 -2.85 14.47 -3.56
C PHE A 151 -1.71 14.19 -2.58
N ALA A 152 -0.48 14.59 -2.90
CA ALA A 152 0.71 14.25 -2.13
C ALA A 152 0.97 15.18 -0.93
N LYS A 153 0.05 16.09 -0.59
CA LYS A 153 0.26 17.09 0.47
C LYS A 153 0.68 16.47 1.81
N HIS A 154 0.01 15.40 2.22
CA HIS A 154 0.34 14.71 3.47
C HIS A 154 1.70 14.03 3.40
N LEU A 155 2.00 13.38 2.28
CA LEU A 155 3.28 12.72 2.05
C LEU A 155 4.44 13.71 2.09
N VAL A 156 4.28 14.87 1.42
CA VAL A 156 5.26 15.96 1.43
C VAL A 156 5.50 16.45 2.86
N ALA A 157 4.43 16.76 3.60
CA ALA A 157 4.54 17.23 4.98
C ALA A 157 5.25 16.22 5.89
N ALA A 158 4.93 14.92 5.75
CA ALA A 158 5.58 13.85 6.51
C ALA A 158 7.08 13.75 6.19
N VAL A 159 7.46 13.78 4.91
CA VAL A 159 8.87 13.69 4.47
C VAL A 159 9.67 14.92 4.89
N GLU A 160 9.09 16.11 4.80
CA GLU A 160 9.72 17.37 5.23
C GLU A 160 9.90 17.42 6.75
N SER A 161 8.90 16.94 7.52
CA SER A 161 9.00 16.85 8.98
C SER A 161 10.16 15.95 9.41
N ILE A 162 10.31 14.80 8.77
CA ILE A 162 11.42 13.86 9.02
C ILE A 162 12.76 14.52 8.65
N HIS A 163 12.80 15.31 7.58
CA HIS A 163 14.01 16.03 7.19
C HIS A 163 14.42 17.10 8.21
N ALA A 164 13.47 17.82 8.78
CA ALA A 164 13.69 18.85 9.78
C ALA A 164 14.00 18.30 11.19
N GLY A 165 14.01 16.98 11.39
CA GLY A 165 14.15 16.36 12.71
C GLY A 165 12.93 16.60 13.63
N SER A 166 11.79 16.97 13.05
CA SER A 166 10.55 17.26 13.76
C SER A 166 9.57 16.08 13.71
N LEU A 167 8.77 15.91 14.77
CA LEU A 167 7.74 14.87 14.85
C LEU A 167 6.73 15.01 13.71
N PRO A 168 6.44 13.93 12.95
CA PRO A 168 5.51 13.98 11.83
C PRO A 168 4.13 14.46 12.31
N PRO A 169 3.39 15.21 11.47
CA PRO A 169 2.05 15.66 11.82
C PRO A 169 1.16 14.46 12.13
N VAL A 170 0.45 14.52 13.27
CA VAL A 170 -0.47 13.46 13.70
C VAL A 170 -1.59 13.34 12.65
N PRO A 171 -1.86 12.14 12.09
CA PRO A 171 -2.91 11.99 11.10
C PRO A 171 -4.29 12.29 11.69
N GLY A 172 -4.90 13.39 11.25
CA GLY A 172 -6.31 13.66 11.44
C GLY A 172 -7.11 12.62 10.67
N GLN A 173 -8.01 11.93 11.37
CA GLN A 173 -9.00 10.98 10.87
C GLN A 173 -9.37 11.28 9.41
N PHE A 174 -9.15 10.30 8.52
CA PHE A 174 -9.71 10.30 7.17
C PHE A 174 -11.19 10.62 7.27
N SER A 175 -11.52 11.90 7.06
CA SER A 175 -12.89 12.36 7.01
C SER A 175 -13.47 11.69 5.80
N ARG A 176 -14.37 10.74 6.05
CA ARG A 176 -15.19 10.10 5.04
C ARG A 176 -15.77 11.21 4.17
N GLN A 177 -15.22 11.41 2.98
CA GLN A 177 -15.97 12.06 1.92
C GLN A 177 -17.05 11.06 1.53
N SER A 178 -18.19 11.21 2.19
CA SER A 178 -19.48 10.78 1.71
C SER A 178 -19.63 11.31 0.28
N SER A 179 -19.58 10.42 -0.70
CA SER A 179 -20.05 10.71 -2.04
C SER A 179 -21.57 10.73 -1.98
N ALA A 180 -22.14 11.91 -1.79
CA ALA A 180 -23.44 12.24 -2.35
C ALA A 180 -23.21 12.52 -3.83
N HIS A 181 -23.74 11.65 -4.69
CA HIS A 181 -24.39 11.90 -5.98
C HIS A 181 -24.68 10.56 -6.65
#